data_AF-A0A1S2KK36-F1
#
_entry.id   AF-A0A1S2KK36-F1
#
_cell.length_a   1.000
_cell.length_b   1.000
_cell.length_c   1.000
_cell.angle_alpha   90.00
_cell.angle_beta   90.00
_cell.angle_gamma   90.00
#
_symmetry.space_group_name_H-M   'P 1'
#
loop_
_entity.id
_entity.type
_entity.pdbx_description
1 polymer ?
#
loop_
_entity_poly.entity_id
_entity_poly.type
_entity_poly.pdbx_seq_one_letter_code
_entity_poly.pdbx_strand_id
1 'polypeptide(L)'
;MINWERATFGIWASGLSVGEGFAADDRWAIVEDPYEHLFMPIPLSTDGQYDPKADHASLAQTLFFADCLAFDHDCPTTVLPYRPDTPPPYEAIGHWREWEDRSRYYRDTLAAAVEHAHGLRYTDGLTLRYAPEGDPLTRFEDRFEGRQEALSLYTAAIRQVDFLSEYLGLYRVLEWPRKDNGKKFIEANLDELRDYDFGSLWMCEPASPLNRTEVPIDVFATLRERALGRIEALRTADIGIPEHLYALRNGLAHGKQDLILNDLGPSVDAVAADLPVVKLLARMAVEKGR
;
A
#
# COMPACT_ATOMS: atom_id res chain seq x y z
N MET A 1 -1.43 -28.31 -12.89
CA MET A 1 -1.06 -27.77 -11.56
C MET A 1 0.03 -26.74 -11.81
N ILE A 2 -0.18 -25.47 -11.45
CA ILE A 2 0.83 -24.42 -11.62
C ILE A 2 2.03 -24.78 -10.75
N ASN A 3 3.22 -24.83 -11.34
CA ASN A 3 4.46 -24.86 -10.56
C ASN A 3 4.79 -23.43 -10.14
N TRP A 4 4.26 -23.01 -8.99
CA TRP A 4 4.41 -21.65 -8.47
C TRP A 4 5.87 -21.25 -8.25
N GLU A 5 6.78 -22.21 -8.10
CA GLU A 5 8.23 -21.97 -7.97
C GLU A 5 8.91 -21.60 -9.29
N ARG A 6 8.25 -21.86 -10.44
CA ARG A 6 8.75 -21.55 -11.79
C ARG A 6 7.89 -20.55 -12.54
N ALA A 7 6.85 -20.03 -11.89
CA ALA A 7 5.98 -19.02 -12.48
C ALA A 7 6.64 -17.65 -12.36
N THR A 8 6.55 -16.87 -13.43
CA THR A 8 6.94 -15.45 -13.39
C THR A 8 5.79 -14.65 -12.80
N PHE A 9 6.10 -13.68 -11.95
CA PHE A 9 5.11 -12.79 -11.33
C PHE A 9 5.42 -11.33 -11.62
N GLY A 10 4.37 -10.55 -11.81
CA GLY A 10 4.45 -9.10 -11.95
C GLY A 10 3.64 -8.40 -10.87
N ILE A 11 3.92 -7.11 -10.69
CA ILE A 11 3.27 -6.25 -9.71
C ILE A 11 2.28 -5.36 -10.44
N TRP A 12 1.02 -5.45 -10.07
CA TRP A 12 0.00 -4.50 -10.47
C TRP A 12 -0.04 -3.36 -9.44
N ALA A 13 0.21 -2.12 -9.85
CA ALA A 13 0.09 -0.94 -8.99
C ALA A 13 -0.75 0.12 -9.70
N SER A 14 -2.03 0.24 -9.29
CA SER A 14 -2.96 1.16 -9.94
C SER A 14 -2.49 2.60 -9.76
N GLY A 15 -2.51 3.39 -10.84
CA GLY A 15 -2.20 4.81 -10.78
C GLY A 15 -0.74 5.12 -10.46
N LEU A 16 0.19 4.16 -10.57
CA LEU A 16 1.63 4.42 -10.53
C LEU A 16 2.20 4.29 -11.95
N SER A 17 2.89 5.31 -12.44
CA SER A 17 3.60 5.25 -13.73
C SER A 17 5.11 5.31 -13.49
N VAL A 18 5.84 4.37 -14.08
CA VAL A 18 7.27 4.13 -13.78
C VAL A 18 8.17 4.61 -14.91
N GLY A 19 7.60 5.17 -15.99
CA GLY A 19 8.34 5.72 -17.11
C GLY A 19 9.29 4.69 -17.73
N GLU A 20 10.60 4.97 -17.69
CA GLU A 20 11.64 4.10 -18.26
C GLU A 20 12.06 2.94 -17.31
N GLY A 21 11.52 2.87 -16.10
CA GLY A 21 11.90 1.89 -15.07
C GLY A 21 12.94 2.42 -14.07
N PHE A 22 13.28 1.59 -13.07
CA PHE A 22 14.32 1.92 -12.08
C PHE A 22 15.09 0.68 -11.59
N ALA A 23 16.32 0.90 -11.12
CA ALA A 23 17.13 -0.13 -10.49
C ALA A 23 16.80 -0.30 -8.99
N ALA A 24 16.68 -1.55 -8.53
CA ALA A 24 16.44 -1.92 -7.14
C ALA A 24 17.51 -2.91 -6.62
N ASP A 25 18.02 -2.64 -5.42
CA ASP A 25 19.04 -3.42 -4.71
C ASP A 25 20.26 -3.80 -5.57
N ASP A 26 20.64 -2.95 -6.53
CA ASP A 26 21.69 -3.17 -7.55
C ASP A 26 21.62 -4.50 -8.31
N ARG A 27 20.48 -5.17 -8.24
CA ARG A 27 20.31 -6.53 -8.80
C ARG A 27 19.13 -6.62 -9.74
N TRP A 28 18.16 -5.71 -9.63
CA TRP A 28 16.91 -5.80 -10.34
C TRP A 28 16.62 -4.50 -11.08
N ALA A 29 16.20 -4.59 -12.34
CA ALA A 29 15.46 -3.56 -13.02
C ALA A 29 13.97 -3.81 -12.80
N ILE A 30 13.25 -2.82 -12.30
CA ILE A 30 11.79 -2.82 -12.24
C ILE A 30 11.28 -2.05 -13.46
N VAL A 31 10.69 -2.76 -14.41
CA VAL A 31 10.20 -2.20 -15.67
C VAL A 31 8.73 -2.55 -15.88
N GLU A 32 7.97 -1.67 -16.53
CA GLU A 32 6.58 -1.95 -16.90
C GLU A 32 6.53 -2.82 -18.17
N ASP A 33 5.81 -3.94 -18.12
CA ASP A 33 5.44 -4.68 -19.33
C ASP A 33 4.29 -3.93 -20.04
N PRO A 34 4.49 -3.48 -21.30
CA PRO A 34 3.52 -2.62 -21.98
C PRO A 34 2.26 -3.36 -22.45
N TYR A 35 2.22 -4.70 -22.35
CA TYR A 35 1.07 -5.50 -22.78
C TYR A 35 0.20 -5.93 -21.60
N GLU A 36 0.82 -6.30 -20.48
CA GLU A 36 0.13 -6.77 -19.29
C GLU A 36 -0.04 -5.68 -18.22
N HIS A 37 0.60 -4.51 -18.38
CA HIS A 37 0.61 -3.40 -17.40
C HIS A 37 1.06 -3.85 -16.01
N LEU A 38 2.05 -4.75 -15.97
CA LEU A 38 2.66 -5.27 -14.75
C LEU A 38 4.09 -4.75 -14.63
N PHE A 39 4.47 -4.32 -13.42
CA PHE A 39 5.87 -4.07 -13.11
C PHE A 39 6.58 -5.41 -12.90
N MET A 40 7.57 -5.65 -13.74
CA MET A 40 8.34 -6.88 -13.80
C MET A 40 9.71 -6.64 -13.17
N PRO A 41 10.05 -7.33 -12.07
CA PRO A 41 11.42 -7.38 -11.58
C PRO A 41 12.26 -8.31 -12.46
N ILE A 42 13.18 -7.72 -13.19
CA ILE A 42 14.09 -8.39 -14.12
C ILE A 42 15.53 -8.26 -13.60
N PRO A 43 16.35 -9.32 -13.56
CA PRO A 43 17.74 -9.19 -13.16
C PRO A 43 18.51 -8.19 -14.03
N LEU A 44 19.34 -7.37 -13.41
CA LEU A 44 20.34 -6.56 -14.11
C LEU A 44 21.43 -7.50 -14.65
N SER A 45 21.25 -8.03 -15.87
CA SER A 45 22.28 -8.84 -16.52
C SER A 45 23.52 -7.99 -16.80
N THR A 46 24.68 -8.48 -16.40
CA THR A 46 25.98 -7.87 -16.76
C THR A 46 26.53 -8.37 -18.10
N ASP A 47 25.91 -9.39 -18.69
CA ASP A 47 26.43 -10.26 -19.75
C ASP A 47 25.50 -10.42 -20.98
N GLY A 48 24.33 -9.78 -20.97
CA GLY A 48 23.47 -9.60 -22.13
C GLY A 48 22.68 -10.83 -22.59
N GLN A 49 22.74 -11.95 -21.84
CA GLN A 49 21.88 -13.12 -22.06
C GLN A 49 20.83 -13.19 -20.95
N TYR A 50 19.61 -12.73 -21.25
CA TYR A 50 18.46 -12.79 -20.36
C TYR A 50 17.48 -13.86 -20.85
N ASP A 51 17.20 -14.87 -20.02
CA ASP A 51 16.08 -15.80 -20.22
C ASP A 51 14.95 -15.45 -19.22
N PRO A 52 13.83 -14.83 -19.66
CA PRO A 52 12.71 -14.48 -18.79
C PRO A 52 12.11 -15.67 -18.00
N LYS A 53 12.35 -16.91 -18.45
CA LYS A 53 11.87 -18.13 -17.78
C LYS A 53 12.83 -18.67 -16.74
N ALA A 54 14.13 -18.39 -16.86
CA ALA A 54 15.15 -18.85 -15.92
C ALA A 54 15.59 -17.74 -14.95
N ASP A 55 15.58 -16.50 -15.41
CA ASP A 55 16.14 -15.33 -14.74
C ASP A 55 15.02 -14.39 -14.27
N HIS A 56 14.08 -14.90 -13.45
CA HIS A 56 12.99 -14.10 -12.89
C HIS A 56 13.09 -14.02 -11.37
N ALA A 57 12.55 -12.94 -10.80
CA ALA A 57 12.41 -12.84 -9.35
C ALA A 57 11.50 -13.95 -8.82
N SER A 58 11.87 -14.53 -7.68
CA SER A 58 10.99 -15.45 -6.97
C SER A 58 9.70 -14.74 -6.53
N LEU A 59 8.62 -15.49 -6.31
CA LEU A 59 7.38 -14.92 -5.75
C LEU A 59 7.62 -14.11 -4.48
N ALA A 60 8.47 -14.59 -3.57
CA ALA A 60 8.79 -13.88 -2.33
C ALA A 60 9.48 -12.53 -2.61
N GLN A 61 10.39 -12.48 -3.59
CA GLN A 61 11.05 -11.25 -4.00
C GLN A 61 10.07 -10.27 -4.66
N THR A 62 9.18 -10.76 -5.54
CA THR A 62 8.16 -9.92 -6.18
C THR A 62 7.17 -9.36 -5.16
N LEU A 63 6.76 -10.16 -4.17
CA LEU A 63 5.93 -9.69 -3.06
C LEU A 63 6.64 -8.61 -2.24
N PHE A 64 7.93 -8.80 -1.94
CA PHE A 64 8.72 -7.81 -1.23
C PHE A 64 8.80 -6.47 -1.99
N PHE A 65 9.09 -6.50 -3.29
CA PHE A 65 9.08 -5.29 -4.12
C PHE A 65 7.70 -4.65 -4.23
N ALA A 66 6.63 -5.44 -4.31
CA ALA A 66 5.27 -4.92 -4.30
C ALA A 66 4.94 -4.21 -2.99
N ASP A 67 5.44 -4.72 -1.87
CA ASP A 67 5.27 -4.10 -0.56
C ASP A 67 6.11 -2.83 -0.41
N CYS A 68 7.34 -2.78 -0.96
CA CYS A 68 8.16 -1.57 -0.99
C CYS A 68 7.53 -0.47 -1.86
N LEU A 69 7.06 -0.82 -3.06
CA LEU A 69 6.34 0.11 -3.94
C LEU A 69 5.08 0.66 -3.26
N ALA A 70 4.31 -0.23 -2.65
CA ALA A 70 3.10 0.13 -1.92
C ALA A 70 3.39 1.09 -0.78
N PHE A 71 4.41 0.79 0.01
CA PHE A 71 4.83 1.65 1.11
C PHE A 71 5.31 2.99 0.59
N ASP A 72 6.33 3.05 -0.26
CA ASP A 72 6.96 4.32 -0.66
C ASP A 72 6.01 5.27 -1.40
N HIS A 73 4.99 4.74 -2.07
CA HIS A 73 4.02 5.53 -2.84
C HIS A 73 2.63 5.62 -2.20
N ASP A 74 2.42 5.04 -1.00
CA ASP A 74 1.09 4.89 -0.39
C ASP A 74 0.03 4.34 -1.39
N CYS A 75 0.49 3.50 -2.32
CA CYS A 75 -0.24 3.04 -3.48
C CYS A 75 -0.62 1.56 -3.29
N PRO A 76 -1.90 1.17 -3.40
CA PRO A 76 -2.26 -0.24 -3.32
C PRO A 76 -1.60 -1.04 -4.47
N THR A 77 -0.94 -2.14 -4.13
CA THR A 77 -0.33 -3.06 -5.11
C THR A 77 -0.96 -4.45 -5.03
N THR A 78 -0.80 -5.30 -6.04
CA THR A 78 -1.03 -6.75 -5.91
C THR A 78 -0.05 -7.51 -6.81
N VAL A 79 0.26 -8.75 -6.47
CA VAL A 79 1.16 -9.60 -7.26
C VAL A 79 0.33 -10.60 -8.05
N LEU A 80 0.50 -10.59 -9.37
CA LEU A 80 -0.23 -11.43 -10.30
C LEU A 80 0.73 -12.33 -11.07
N PRO A 81 0.36 -13.60 -11.35
CA PRO A 81 1.15 -14.44 -12.24
C PRO A 81 1.14 -13.84 -13.66
N TYR A 82 2.30 -13.78 -14.29
CA TYR A 82 2.47 -13.40 -15.69
C TYR A 82 1.97 -14.55 -16.57
N ARG A 83 0.81 -14.37 -17.21
CA ARG A 83 0.14 -15.36 -18.09
C ARG A 83 -0.04 -16.77 -17.44
N PRO A 84 -0.93 -16.92 -16.46
CA PRO A 84 -1.24 -18.23 -15.89
C PRO A 84 -2.07 -19.05 -16.88
N ASP A 85 -1.53 -20.20 -17.27
CA ASP A 85 -2.18 -21.15 -18.20
C ASP A 85 -3.11 -22.15 -17.49
N THR A 86 -3.45 -21.97 -16.20
CA THR A 86 -4.18 -23.01 -15.44
C THR A 86 -5.34 -22.46 -14.61
N PRO A 87 -6.50 -23.14 -14.60
CA PRO A 87 -7.63 -22.80 -13.74
C PRO A 87 -7.31 -22.99 -12.25
N PRO A 88 -8.08 -22.37 -11.34
CA PRO A 88 -7.82 -22.40 -9.90
C PRO A 88 -8.03 -23.82 -9.34
N PRO A 89 -7.36 -24.19 -8.24
CA PRO A 89 -7.42 -25.54 -7.67
C PRO A 89 -8.69 -25.81 -6.85
N TYR A 90 -9.69 -24.92 -6.87
CA TYR A 90 -10.90 -25.03 -6.06
C TYR A 90 -12.16 -24.71 -6.87
N GLU A 91 -13.26 -25.36 -6.51
CA GLU A 91 -14.60 -25.06 -7.01
C GLU A 91 -15.29 -24.09 -6.04
N ALA A 92 -16.10 -23.15 -6.55
CA ALA A 92 -16.93 -22.35 -5.65
C ALA A 92 -18.08 -23.16 -5.06
N ILE A 93 -18.53 -22.70 -3.89
CA ILE A 93 -19.73 -23.17 -3.24
C ILE A 93 -20.95 -22.61 -3.99
N GLY A 94 -21.62 -23.45 -4.80
CA GLY A 94 -22.85 -23.09 -5.52
C GLY A 94 -23.21 -24.06 -6.65
N HIS A 95 -24.45 -23.99 -7.16
CA HIS A 95 -24.97 -24.94 -8.17
C HIS A 95 -25.60 -24.28 -9.40
N TRP A 96 -25.73 -22.94 -9.41
CA TRP A 96 -26.64 -22.22 -10.32
C TRP A 96 -25.95 -21.57 -11.54
N ARG A 97 -24.62 -21.53 -11.57
CA ARG A 97 -23.84 -21.02 -12.71
C ARG A 97 -22.70 -21.98 -12.98
N GLU A 98 -22.45 -22.27 -14.26
CA GLU A 98 -21.26 -23.01 -14.66
C GLU A 98 -20.00 -22.28 -14.19
N TRP A 99 -18.99 -23.06 -13.83
CA TRP A 99 -17.72 -22.53 -13.37
C TRP A 99 -16.93 -21.97 -14.56
N GLU A 100 -17.07 -20.67 -14.80
CA GLU A 100 -16.17 -19.94 -15.71
C GLU A 100 -14.72 -19.99 -15.20
N ASP A 101 -13.74 -19.80 -16.09
CA ASP A 101 -12.32 -19.77 -15.73
C ASP A 101 -12.01 -18.63 -14.74
N ARG A 102 -12.20 -18.93 -13.46
CA ARG A 102 -12.08 -17.96 -12.37
C ARG A 102 -10.63 -17.60 -12.08
N SER A 103 -9.62 -18.22 -12.68
CA SER A 103 -8.23 -17.74 -12.57
C SER A 103 -8.11 -16.37 -13.20
N ARG A 104 -8.77 -16.14 -14.33
CA ARG A 104 -8.85 -14.81 -14.95
C ARG A 104 -9.73 -13.88 -14.11
N TYR A 105 -10.93 -14.32 -13.75
CA TYR A 105 -11.87 -13.51 -12.95
C TYR A 105 -11.28 -13.07 -11.60
N TYR A 106 -10.55 -13.95 -10.90
CA TYR A 106 -9.92 -13.63 -9.62
C TYR A 106 -8.81 -12.59 -9.79
N ARG A 107 -7.99 -12.69 -10.84
CA ARG A 107 -6.97 -11.67 -11.16
C ARG A 107 -7.61 -10.33 -11.48
N ASP A 108 -8.62 -10.33 -12.36
CA ASP A 108 -9.37 -9.12 -12.71
C ASP A 108 -10.04 -8.52 -11.46
N THR A 109 -10.54 -9.35 -10.54
CA THR A 109 -11.12 -8.90 -9.26
C THR A 109 -10.06 -8.29 -8.35
N LEU A 110 -8.86 -8.88 -8.25
CA LEU A 110 -7.77 -8.33 -7.45
C LEU A 110 -7.26 -7.00 -8.02
N ALA A 111 -7.11 -6.92 -9.34
CA ALA A 111 -6.74 -5.69 -10.03
C ALA A 111 -7.80 -4.60 -9.80
N ALA A 112 -9.08 -4.91 -10.00
CA ALA A 112 -10.19 -3.99 -9.74
C ALA A 112 -10.28 -3.55 -8.28
N ALA A 113 -10.00 -4.45 -7.32
CA ALA A 113 -9.97 -4.08 -5.90
C ALA A 113 -8.84 -3.08 -5.61
N VAL A 114 -7.65 -3.28 -6.18
CA VAL A 114 -6.53 -2.35 -6.09
C VAL A 114 -6.85 -1.00 -6.74
N GLU A 115 -7.49 -1.00 -7.91
CA GLU A 115 -7.96 0.22 -8.59
C GLU A 115 -9.00 0.99 -7.78
N HIS A 116 -10.00 0.30 -7.23
CA HIS A 116 -10.99 0.95 -6.36
C HIS A 116 -10.36 1.50 -5.08
N ALA A 117 -9.44 0.75 -4.47
CA ALA A 117 -8.69 1.22 -3.32
C ALA A 117 -7.88 2.50 -3.66
N HIS A 118 -7.24 2.55 -4.83
CA HIS A 118 -6.56 3.75 -5.32
C HIS A 118 -7.54 4.91 -5.52
N GLY A 119 -8.63 4.69 -6.26
CA GLY A 119 -9.62 5.71 -6.62
C GLY A 119 -10.38 6.32 -5.43
N LEU A 120 -10.37 5.66 -4.27
CA LEU A 120 -10.88 6.23 -3.02
C LEU A 120 -9.93 7.22 -2.35
N ARG A 121 -8.62 7.10 -2.61
CA ARG A 121 -7.57 7.92 -2.00
C ARG A 121 -7.12 9.05 -2.91
N TYR A 122 -7.03 8.76 -4.20
CA TYR A 122 -6.43 9.63 -5.20
C TYR A 122 -7.32 9.73 -6.42
N THR A 123 -7.46 10.96 -6.93
CA THR A 123 -8.22 11.25 -8.15
C THR A 123 -7.41 11.08 -9.41
N ASP A 124 -6.08 11.00 -9.28
CA ASP A 124 -5.13 10.98 -10.38
C ASP A 124 -3.98 9.99 -10.11
N GLY A 125 -3.05 9.89 -11.07
CA GLY A 125 -1.83 9.10 -10.97
C GLY A 125 -0.79 9.73 -10.03
N LEU A 126 -0.06 8.86 -9.35
CA LEU A 126 1.09 9.18 -8.52
C LEU A 126 2.38 9.07 -9.32
N THR A 127 3.27 10.03 -9.11
CA THR A 127 4.61 10.02 -9.70
C THR A 127 5.51 9.07 -8.93
N LEU A 128 6.26 8.26 -9.65
CA LEU A 128 7.33 7.45 -9.05
C LEU A 128 8.33 8.36 -8.33
N ARG A 129 8.68 8.00 -7.10
CA ARG A 129 9.60 8.76 -6.25
C ARG A 129 11.08 8.46 -6.52
N TYR A 130 11.37 7.47 -7.35
CA TYR A 130 12.72 6.98 -7.58
C TYR A 130 13.37 7.63 -8.80
N ALA A 131 14.66 7.93 -8.69
CA ALA A 131 15.50 8.10 -9.85
C ALA A 131 15.70 6.75 -10.59
N PRO A 132 15.88 6.75 -11.92
CA PRO A 132 16.13 5.53 -12.68
C PRO A 132 17.34 4.72 -12.17
N GLU A 133 18.40 5.40 -11.74
CA GLU A 133 19.64 4.79 -11.26
C GLU A 133 20.15 5.46 -9.98
N GLY A 134 20.74 4.66 -9.09
CA GLY A 134 21.49 5.16 -7.93
C GLY A 134 20.65 5.78 -6.82
N ASP A 135 19.33 5.62 -6.83
CA ASP A 135 18.45 6.17 -5.79
C ASP A 135 18.63 5.41 -4.45
N PRO A 136 18.95 6.09 -3.34
CA PRO A 136 19.05 5.45 -2.04
C PRO A 136 17.74 4.80 -1.55
N LEU A 137 16.58 5.27 -2.01
CA LEU A 137 15.29 4.67 -1.68
C LEU A 137 15.15 3.27 -2.30
N THR A 138 15.81 2.95 -3.40
CA THR A 138 15.66 1.64 -4.04
C THR A 138 16.56 0.56 -3.43
N ARG A 139 17.26 0.88 -2.33
CA ARG A 139 17.97 -0.07 -1.45
C ARG A 139 17.01 -0.74 -0.47
N PHE A 140 16.01 -1.42 -1.01
CA PHE A 140 14.91 -1.98 -0.24
C PHE A 140 15.36 -3.01 0.81
N GLU A 141 16.27 -3.92 0.48
CA GLU A 141 16.72 -4.95 1.41
C GLU A 141 17.37 -4.34 2.65
N ASP A 142 18.27 -3.36 2.46
CA ASP A 142 18.92 -2.63 3.55
C ASP A 142 17.91 -1.75 4.31
N ARG A 143 17.03 -1.05 3.58
CA ARG A 143 16.03 -0.14 4.16
C ARG A 143 14.98 -0.84 5.00
N PHE A 144 14.67 -2.11 4.75
CA PHE A 144 13.62 -2.85 5.45
C PHE A 144 14.14 -4.10 6.15
N GLU A 145 15.45 -4.26 6.33
CA GLU A 145 16.02 -5.33 7.14
C GLU A 145 15.38 -5.36 8.54
N GLY A 146 14.89 -6.53 8.93
CA GLY A 146 14.19 -6.78 10.21
C GLY A 146 12.77 -6.20 10.30
N ARG A 147 12.28 -5.52 9.26
CA ARG A 147 11.01 -4.77 9.25
C ARG A 147 10.03 -5.27 8.19
N GLN A 148 10.32 -6.40 7.54
CA GLN A 148 9.50 -6.97 6.48
C GLN A 148 8.06 -7.28 6.94
N GLU A 149 7.88 -7.78 8.17
CA GLU A 149 6.54 -8.04 8.71
C GLU A 149 5.73 -6.74 8.85
N ALA A 150 6.33 -5.67 9.38
CA ALA A 150 5.67 -4.37 9.53
C ALA A 150 5.29 -3.78 8.16
N LEU A 151 6.22 -3.90 7.20
CA LEU A 151 6.02 -3.47 5.82
C LEU A 151 4.83 -4.22 5.18
N SER A 152 4.79 -5.54 5.28
CA SER A 152 3.68 -6.34 4.73
C SER A 152 2.34 -6.06 5.43
N LEU A 153 2.33 -5.78 6.74
CA LEU A 153 1.12 -5.35 7.46
C LEU A 153 0.60 -4.00 6.93
N TYR A 154 1.49 -3.03 6.70
CA TYR A 154 1.12 -1.74 6.11
C TYR A 154 0.52 -1.93 4.73
N THR A 155 1.20 -2.72 3.87
CA THR A 155 0.73 -2.97 2.52
C THR A 155 -0.61 -3.70 2.49
N ALA A 156 -0.82 -4.67 3.39
CA ALA A 156 -2.11 -5.34 3.53
C ALA A 156 -3.25 -4.37 3.94
N ALA A 157 -2.93 -3.35 4.74
CA ALA A 157 -3.89 -2.34 5.18
C ALA A 157 -4.31 -1.40 4.04
N ILE A 158 -3.36 -0.88 3.24
CA ILE A 158 -3.69 0.07 2.17
C ILE A 158 -4.37 -0.62 0.96
N ARG A 159 -4.28 -1.95 0.86
CA ARG A 159 -5.04 -2.74 -0.13
C ARG A 159 -6.54 -2.82 0.15
N GLN A 160 -7.00 -2.41 1.33
CA GLN A 160 -8.42 -2.43 1.67
C GLN A 160 -9.20 -1.36 0.88
N VAL A 161 -10.39 -1.73 0.40
CA VAL A 161 -11.30 -0.88 -0.38
C VAL A 161 -12.18 -0.02 0.52
N ASP A 162 -12.15 -0.19 1.84
CA ASP A 162 -12.89 0.66 2.77
C ASP A 162 -11.97 1.24 3.85
N PHE A 163 -12.26 2.48 4.26
CA PHE A 163 -11.43 3.21 5.21
C PHE A 163 -11.47 2.60 6.63
N LEU A 164 -12.51 1.84 6.98
CA LEU A 164 -12.63 1.23 8.30
C LEU A 164 -11.67 0.05 8.43
N SER A 165 -11.61 -0.81 7.40
CA SER A 165 -10.68 -1.92 7.30
C SER A 165 -9.24 -1.43 7.13
N GLU A 166 -9.01 -0.36 6.35
CA GLU A 166 -7.69 0.28 6.26
C GLU A 166 -7.26 0.78 7.64
N TYR A 167 -8.13 1.48 8.37
CA TYR A 167 -7.84 1.97 9.71
C TYR A 167 -7.46 0.82 10.66
N LEU A 168 -8.24 -0.26 10.67
CA LEU A 168 -7.95 -1.46 11.47
C LEU A 168 -6.58 -2.05 11.11
N GLY A 169 -6.29 -2.18 9.82
CA GLY A 169 -5.03 -2.70 9.32
C GLY A 169 -3.84 -1.81 9.70
N LEU A 170 -3.95 -0.50 9.53
CA LEU A 170 -2.90 0.45 9.89
C LEU A 170 -2.68 0.50 11.40
N TYR A 171 -3.74 0.40 12.20
CA TYR A 171 -3.59 0.30 13.65
C TYR A 171 -2.82 -0.97 14.05
N ARG A 172 -3.01 -2.08 13.33
CA ARG A 172 -2.23 -3.30 13.54
C ARG A 172 -0.73 -3.09 13.30
N VAL A 173 -0.35 -2.19 12.39
CA VAL A 173 1.04 -1.76 12.21
C VAL A 173 1.56 -1.02 13.44
N LEU A 174 0.75 -0.16 14.08
CA LEU A 174 1.12 0.55 15.31
C LEU A 174 1.35 -0.38 16.51
N GLU A 175 0.67 -1.53 16.54
CA GLU A 175 0.84 -2.57 17.57
C GLU A 175 2.15 -3.36 17.37
N TRP A 176 2.73 -3.35 16.17
CA TRP A 176 3.88 -4.18 15.81
C TRP A 176 5.18 -3.86 16.58
N PRO A 177 5.63 -2.58 16.72
CA PRO A 177 6.93 -2.27 17.35
C PRO A 177 7.06 -2.73 18.79
N ARG A 178 5.97 -2.71 19.57
CA ARG A 178 5.98 -3.04 21.00
C ARG A 178 5.21 -4.31 21.34
N LYS A 179 4.56 -4.93 20.35
CA LYS A 179 3.66 -6.07 20.51
C LYS A 179 2.61 -5.82 21.62
N ASP A 180 2.15 -4.57 21.73
CA ASP A 180 1.15 -4.10 22.70
C ASP A 180 -0.03 -3.44 21.98
N ASN A 181 -0.83 -2.63 22.69
CA ASN A 181 -1.99 -1.96 22.12
C ASN A 181 -1.67 -0.68 21.32
N GLY A 182 -0.41 -0.42 20.99
CA GLY A 182 0.03 0.70 20.15
C GLY A 182 0.00 2.07 20.84
N LYS A 183 -0.76 2.25 21.93
CA LYS A 183 -0.93 3.54 22.61
C LYS A 183 0.38 4.17 23.04
N LYS A 184 1.28 3.39 23.63
CA LYS A 184 2.59 3.90 24.05
C LYS A 184 3.48 4.31 22.86
N PHE A 185 3.34 3.63 21.71
CA PHE A 185 4.06 4.02 20.49
C PHE A 185 3.54 5.37 19.98
N ILE A 186 2.21 5.52 19.94
CA ILE A 186 1.53 6.78 19.59
C ILE A 186 2.01 7.89 20.51
N GLU A 187 1.92 7.73 21.84
CA GLU A 187 2.36 8.71 22.83
C GLU A 187 3.81 9.18 22.61
N ALA A 188 4.70 8.25 22.28
CA ALA A 188 6.13 8.56 22.11
C ALA A 188 6.46 9.25 20.78
N ASN A 189 5.62 9.12 19.74
CA ASN A 189 5.93 9.57 18.38
C ASN A 189 4.97 10.63 17.84
N LEU A 190 3.87 10.92 18.55
CA LEU A 190 2.81 11.81 18.05
C LEU A 190 3.33 13.21 17.70
N ASP A 191 4.19 13.78 18.56
CA ASP A 191 4.74 15.11 18.32
C ASP A 191 5.76 15.15 17.19
N GLU A 192 6.41 14.02 16.89
CA GLU A 192 7.39 13.93 15.80
C GLU A 192 6.74 13.99 14.42
N LEU A 193 5.43 13.76 14.28
CA LEU A 193 4.70 13.83 13.00
C LEU A 193 4.93 15.15 12.24
N ARG A 194 5.16 16.25 12.98
CA ARG A 194 5.37 17.58 12.40
C ARG A 194 6.67 17.64 11.59
N ASP A 195 7.73 17.07 12.14
CA ASP A 195 9.10 17.25 11.66
C ASP A 195 9.68 15.98 11.01
N TYR A 196 8.96 14.86 11.10
CA TYR A 196 9.38 13.60 10.49
C TYR A 196 9.40 13.69 8.96
N ASP A 197 10.50 13.27 8.34
CA ASP A 197 10.66 13.28 6.90
C ASP A 197 10.01 12.04 6.26
N PHE A 198 8.84 12.23 5.67
CA PHE A 198 8.16 11.21 4.85
C PHE A 198 8.64 11.25 3.38
N GLY A 199 9.49 12.21 3.04
CA GLY A 199 9.81 12.69 1.70
C GLY A 199 8.58 13.20 0.94
N SER A 200 8.71 13.36 -0.38
CA SER A 200 7.64 13.87 -1.23
C SER A 200 7.06 12.80 -2.16
N LEU A 201 5.74 12.79 -2.29
CA LEU A 201 4.98 11.98 -3.23
C LEU A 201 4.03 12.89 -3.99
N TRP A 202 4.20 12.99 -5.30
CA TRP A 202 3.49 13.98 -6.11
C TRP A 202 2.40 13.35 -6.96
N MET A 203 1.22 13.93 -6.92
CA MET A 203 0.13 13.64 -7.84
C MET A 203 0.22 14.62 -9.02
N CYS A 204 0.60 14.12 -10.21
CA CYS A 204 1.05 14.96 -11.33
C CYS A 204 0.39 14.66 -12.68
N GLU A 205 -0.47 13.66 -12.80
CA GLU A 205 -1.07 13.36 -14.09
C GLU A 205 -2.45 14.00 -14.15
N PRO A 206 -2.66 15.11 -14.88
CA PRO A 206 -4.00 15.66 -15.00
C PRO A 206 -4.86 14.62 -15.73
N ALA A 207 -6.01 14.25 -15.16
CA ALA A 207 -7.02 13.40 -15.80
C ALA A 207 -7.42 13.82 -17.24
N SER A 208 -7.01 15.01 -17.70
CA SER A 208 -7.18 15.49 -19.06
C SER A 208 -6.02 16.38 -19.53
N PRO A 209 -5.54 16.22 -20.79
CA PRO A 209 -4.58 17.14 -21.42
C PRO A 209 -5.04 18.61 -21.49
N LEU A 210 -6.33 18.87 -21.22
CA LEU A 210 -6.94 20.20 -21.18
C LEU A 210 -6.79 20.89 -19.81
N ASN A 211 -6.45 20.15 -18.74
CA ASN A 211 -6.32 20.65 -17.36
C ASN A 211 -4.86 20.82 -16.90
N ARG A 212 -3.94 21.15 -17.82
CA ARG A 212 -2.51 21.37 -17.54
C ARG A 212 -2.19 22.55 -16.61
N THR A 213 -3.19 23.20 -16.04
CA THR A 213 -3.06 24.35 -15.13
C THR A 213 -3.11 23.99 -13.66
N GLU A 214 -3.39 22.73 -13.31
CA GLU A 214 -3.48 22.31 -11.91
C GLU A 214 -2.08 22.19 -11.27
N VAL A 215 -1.98 22.68 -10.04
CA VAL A 215 -0.73 22.67 -9.26
C VAL A 215 -0.50 21.26 -8.72
N PRO A 216 0.69 20.65 -8.88
CA PRO A 216 1.01 19.35 -8.31
C PRO A 216 0.72 19.30 -6.81
N ILE A 217 0.10 18.22 -6.35
CA ILE A 217 -0.21 18.01 -4.94
C ILE A 217 0.83 17.09 -4.32
N ASP A 218 1.50 17.54 -3.26
CA ASP A 218 2.32 16.67 -2.40
C ASP A 218 1.38 15.93 -1.43
N VAL A 219 1.24 14.62 -1.64
CA VAL A 219 0.39 13.74 -0.87
C VAL A 219 0.82 13.68 0.58
N PHE A 220 2.11 13.55 0.88
CA PHE A 220 2.58 13.45 2.26
C PHE A 220 2.48 14.78 3.01
N ALA A 221 2.70 15.90 2.33
CA ALA A 221 2.44 17.21 2.91
C ALA A 221 0.95 17.39 3.26
N THR A 222 0.05 16.98 2.36
CA THR A 222 -1.41 17.04 2.56
C THR A 222 -1.85 16.13 3.71
N LEU A 223 -1.33 14.91 3.80
CA LEU A 223 -1.59 14.00 4.91
C LEU A 223 -1.10 14.59 6.23
N ARG A 224 0.10 15.20 6.26
CA ARG A 224 0.67 15.83 7.45
C ARG A 224 -0.21 16.99 7.92
N GLU A 225 -0.62 17.88 7.02
CA GLU A 225 -1.50 19.00 7.35
C GLU A 225 -2.81 18.50 8.00
N ARG A 226 -3.47 17.51 7.38
CA ARG A 226 -4.70 16.92 7.91
C ARG A 226 -4.50 16.25 9.26
N ALA A 227 -3.40 15.49 9.43
CA ALA A 227 -3.07 14.83 10.68
C ALA A 227 -2.84 15.84 11.81
N LEU A 228 -2.06 16.89 11.56
CA LEU A 228 -1.79 17.94 12.55
C LEU A 228 -3.05 18.73 12.91
N GLY A 229 -3.89 19.07 11.92
CA GLY A 229 -5.19 19.71 12.16
C GLY A 229 -6.11 18.85 13.02
N ARG A 230 -6.12 17.53 12.80
CA ARG A 230 -6.88 16.58 13.61
C ARG A 230 -6.35 16.47 15.04
N ILE A 231 -5.03 16.36 15.21
CA ILE A 231 -4.38 16.33 16.52
C ILE A 231 -4.73 17.58 17.33
N GLU A 232 -4.67 18.76 16.70
CA GLU A 232 -5.01 20.02 17.35
C GLU A 232 -6.49 20.07 17.76
N ALA A 233 -7.39 19.59 16.89
CA ALA A 233 -8.82 19.53 17.20
C ALA A 233 -9.10 18.61 18.41
N LEU A 234 -8.46 17.45 18.49
CA LEU A 234 -8.59 16.52 19.62
C LEU A 234 -8.00 17.12 20.91
N ARG A 235 -6.84 17.79 20.83
CA ARG A 235 -6.24 18.50 21.97
C ARG A 235 -7.12 19.62 22.50
N THR A 236 -7.68 20.43 21.60
CA THR A 236 -8.60 21.53 21.97
C THR A 236 -9.87 21.00 22.65
N ALA A 237 -10.31 19.81 22.27
CA ALA A 237 -11.45 19.12 22.87
C ALA A 237 -11.11 18.35 24.17
N ASP A 238 -9.86 18.42 24.66
CA ASP A 238 -9.36 17.67 25.83
C ASP A 238 -9.53 16.14 25.69
N ILE A 239 -9.38 15.63 24.45
CA ILE A 239 -9.49 14.21 24.15
C ILE A 239 -8.10 13.57 24.15
N GLY A 240 -7.91 12.54 24.97
CA GLY A 240 -6.70 11.71 24.96
C GLY A 240 -6.55 10.96 23.64
N ILE A 241 -5.62 11.40 22.80
CA ILE A 241 -5.45 10.89 21.42
C ILE A 241 -5.15 9.38 21.36
N PRO A 242 -4.19 8.83 22.13
CA PRO A 242 -3.91 7.38 22.10
C PRO A 242 -5.13 6.53 22.51
N GLU A 243 -5.83 6.94 23.57
CA GLU A 243 -7.07 6.33 24.04
C GLU A 243 -8.18 6.38 22.99
N HIS A 244 -8.37 7.55 22.37
CA HIS A 244 -9.38 7.80 21.34
C HIS A 244 -9.16 6.89 20.12
N LEU A 245 -7.94 6.88 19.57
CA LEU A 245 -7.62 6.04 18.41
C LEU A 245 -7.77 4.54 18.74
N TYR A 246 -7.34 4.11 19.94
CA TYR A 246 -7.51 2.72 20.37
C TYR A 246 -8.99 2.33 20.57
N ALA A 247 -9.80 3.24 21.11
CA ALA A 247 -11.23 3.01 21.31
C ALA A 247 -11.95 2.82 19.98
N LEU A 248 -11.64 3.63 18.96
CA LEU A 248 -12.15 3.45 17.60
C LEU A 248 -11.75 2.10 17.02
N ARG A 249 -10.47 1.73 17.09
CA ARG A 249 -9.98 0.41 16.66
C ARG A 249 -10.76 -0.73 17.32
N ASN A 250 -11.01 -0.66 18.63
CA ASN A 250 -11.75 -1.70 19.33
C ASN A 250 -13.24 -1.72 18.98
N GLY A 251 -13.84 -0.55 18.74
CA GLY A 251 -15.21 -0.45 18.26
C GLY A 251 -15.38 -1.21 16.93
N LEU A 252 -14.52 -0.89 15.96
CA LEU A 252 -14.48 -1.54 14.65
C LEU A 252 -14.23 -3.05 14.74
N ALA A 253 -13.23 -3.48 15.52
CA ALA A 253 -12.85 -4.89 15.60
C ALA A 253 -13.89 -5.80 16.27
N HIS A 254 -14.67 -5.27 17.22
CA HIS A 254 -15.61 -6.07 18.02
C HIS A 254 -17.08 -5.94 17.60
N GLY A 255 -17.40 -5.10 16.60
CA GLY A 255 -18.77 -4.92 16.12
C GLY A 255 -19.77 -4.56 17.23
N LYS A 256 -19.32 -3.87 18.29
CA LYS A 256 -20.17 -3.52 19.44
C LYS A 256 -21.24 -2.50 19.01
N GLN A 257 -22.32 -2.42 19.81
CA GLN A 257 -23.65 -1.82 19.56
C GLN A 257 -23.76 -0.49 18.80
N ASP A 258 -22.68 0.26 18.63
CA ASP A 258 -22.67 1.56 17.97
C ASP A 258 -22.14 1.53 16.52
N LEU A 259 -21.94 0.36 15.87
CA LEU A 259 -21.55 0.31 14.45
C LEU A 259 -22.75 0.47 13.49
N ILE A 260 -23.88 -0.20 13.75
CA ILE A 260 -24.98 -0.34 12.77
C ILE A 260 -25.81 0.95 12.57
N LEU A 261 -25.80 1.89 13.52
CA LEU A 261 -26.42 3.22 13.34
C LEU A 261 -25.48 4.26 12.70
N ASN A 262 -24.27 3.83 12.35
CA ASN A 262 -23.08 4.69 12.29
C ASN A 262 -22.15 4.35 11.10
N ASP A 263 -22.43 3.26 10.38
CA ASP A 263 -21.75 2.86 9.12
C ASP A 263 -21.86 3.91 8.00
N LEU A 264 -22.64 4.98 8.20
CA LEU A 264 -22.73 6.18 7.34
C LEU A 264 -22.87 7.48 8.18
N GLY A 265 -22.43 7.47 9.44
CA GLY A 265 -22.64 8.55 10.42
C GLY A 265 -21.34 9.16 11.00
N PRO A 266 -21.44 9.89 12.13
CA PRO A 266 -20.33 10.62 12.74
C PRO A 266 -19.07 9.79 13.06
N SER A 267 -19.19 8.47 13.19
CA SER A 267 -18.05 7.58 13.42
C SER A 267 -17.24 7.27 12.16
N VAL A 268 -17.85 7.22 10.98
CA VAL A 268 -17.11 7.06 9.71
C VAL A 268 -16.35 8.35 9.41
N ASP A 269 -16.97 9.51 9.63
CA ASP A 269 -16.30 10.80 9.50
C ASP A 269 -15.15 10.94 10.49
N ALA A 270 -15.32 10.45 11.73
CA ALA A 270 -14.25 10.41 12.72
C ALA A 270 -13.08 9.51 12.26
N VAL A 271 -13.37 8.29 11.79
CA VAL A 271 -12.34 7.38 11.27
C VAL A 271 -11.63 7.99 10.05
N ALA A 272 -12.37 8.58 9.12
CA ALA A 272 -11.80 9.27 7.96
C ALA A 272 -10.91 10.47 8.37
N ALA A 273 -11.32 11.24 9.38
CA ALA A 273 -10.53 12.35 9.93
C ALA A 273 -9.29 11.87 10.70
N ASP A 274 -9.37 10.71 11.35
CA ASP A 274 -8.26 10.10 12.10
C ASP A 274 -7.30 9.30 11.21
N LEU A 275 -7.72 8.91 10.01
CA LEU A 275 -6.93 8.08 9.09
C LEU A 275 -5.57 8.69 8.74
N PRO A 276 -5.42 10.00 8.43
CA PRO A 276 -4.11 10.60 8.19
C PRO A 276 -3.15 10.47 9.39
N VAL A 277 -3.66 10.60 10.62
CA VAL A 277 -2.86 10.45 11.84
C VAL A 277 -2.35 9.01 11.96
N VAL A 278 -3.26 8.04 11.85
CA VAL A 278 -2.95 6.61 11.97
C VAL A 278 -2.01 6.16 10.84
N LYS A 279 -2.23 6.63 9.62
CA LYS A 279 -1.40 6.32 8.45
C LYS A 279 0.03 6.81 8.61
N LEU A 280 0.24 8.07 8.96
CA LEU A 280 1.59 8.61 9.15
C LEU A 280 2.32 7.96 10.33
N LEU A 281 1.62 7.69 11.44
CA LEU A 281 2.20 6.95 12.57
C LEU A 281 2.54 5.50 12.17
N ALA A 282 1.72 4.86 11.33
CA ALA A 282 2.00 3.51 10.84
C ALA A 282 3.25 3.49 9.96
N ARG A 283 3.48 4.50 9.13
CA ARG A 283 4.73 4.66 8.37
C ARG A 283 5.93 4.78 9.30
N MET A 284 5.84 5.64 10.32
CA MET A 284 6.89 5.75 11.34
C MET A 284 7.10 4.44 12.10
N ALA A 285 6.05 3.65 12.33
CA ALA A 285 6.17 2.33 12.98
C ALA A 285 6.92 1.33 12.10
N VAL A 286 6.70 1.33 10.78
CA VAL A 286 7.48 0.52 9.84
C VAL A 286 8.94 0.96 9.85
N GLU A 287 9.22 2.27 9.78
CA GLU A 287 10.59 2.77 9.61
C GLU A 287 11.42 2.74 10.90
N LYS A 288 10.81 3.10 12.03
CA LYS A 288 11.48 3.19 13.35
C LYS A 288 11.35 1.94 14.22
N GLY A 289 10.36 1.10 13.96
CA GLY A 289 10.08 -0.07 14.81
C GLY A 289 11.23 -1.09 14.74
N ARG A 290 11.61 -1.61 15.90
CA ARG A 290 12.61 -2.66 16.09
C ARG A 290 12.12 -3.62 17.16
#